data_AF-A0A1F9RFF2-F1
#
_entry.id   AF-A0A1F9RFF2-F1
#
_cell.length_a   1.000
_cell.length_b   1.000
_cell.length_c   1.000
_cell.angle_alpha   90.00
_cell.angle_beta   90.00
_cell.angle_gamma   90.00
#
_symmetry.space_group_name_H-M   'P 1'
#
loop_
_entity.id
_entity.type
_entity.pdbx_description
1 polymer ?
#
loop_
_entity_poly.entity_id
_entity_poly.type
_entity_poly.pdbx_seq_one_letter_code
_entity_poly.pdbx_strand_id
1 'polypeptide(L)'
;MYSDVSMLDYHEYLAKRQIVLNDVDVRVLKTHRLKLCDEAGLPKQDFHIYKCLLCDVASENSGPAYHLCDGNWYCIDKNYVARLKADLDPYFLTTDLPELTSGSEGDYNQRLPALKAEYICLDEENISPSGQSQVEPCDLYTVSEGAGVLVHLKISTRSSQLSHLFNQGLVAVELLKCEPESKKKMLALVEGKLNGNTGGVYLGPIDTEKYSLVFVIATRKDIAKKSDNLPMFSRVALRRISKTLRYMSVPLVCSFIKDSRVKQAAKEKPRKRRIAGVEEAE
;
A
#
# COMPACT_ATOMS: atom_id res chain seq x y z
N MET A 1 -3.55 -15.30 -19.72
CA MET A 1 -3.75 -13.90 -19.28
C MET A 1 -3.95 -13.97 -17.79
N TYR A 2 -3.19 -13.22 -17.01
CA TYR A 2 -3.20 -13.32 -15.55
C TYR A 2 -4.05 -12.18 -14.97
N SER A 3 -4.78 -12.45 -13.89
CA SER A 3 -5.63 -11.47 -13.21
C SER A 3 -4.82 -10.49 -12.35
N ASP A 4 -3.63 -10.89 -11.94
CA ASP A 4 -2.66 -10.09 -11.19
C ASP A 4 -1.23 -10.47 -11.65
N VAL A 5 -0.24 -9.69 -11.24
CA VAL A 5 1.17 -9.89 -11.60
C VAL A 5 1.94 -10.36 -10.37
N SER A 6 2.40 -11.61 -10.39
CA SER A 6 3.27 -12.17 -9.36
C SER A 6 4.44 -12.95 -9.93
N MET A 7 5.49 -13.15 -9.12
CA MET A 7 6.65 -13.98 -9.51
C MET A 7 6.27 -15.42 -9.85
N LEU A 8 5.22 -15.95 -9.20
CA LEU A 8 4.70 -17.29 -9.50
C LEU A 8 4.15 -17.38 -10.93
N ASP A 9 3.53 -16.31 -11.43
CA ASP A 9 3.00 -16.28 -12.80
C ASP A 9 4.15 -16.26 -13.83
N TYR A 10 5.27 -15.61 -13.49
CA TYR A 10 6.47 -15.66 -14.31
C TYR A 10 7.11 -17.06 -14.30
N HIS A 11 7.15 -17.75 -13.15
CA HIS A 11 7.63 -19.14 -13.09
C HIS A 11 6.76 -20.06 -13.95
N GLU A 12 5.43 -19.92 -13.90
CA GLU A 12 4.51 -20.68 -14.74
C GLU A 12 4.71 -20.37 -16.23
N TYR A 13 4.94 -19.11 -16.59
CA TYR A 13 5.28 -18.71 -17.96
C TYR A 13 6.55 -19.40 -18.46
N LEU A 14 7.61 -19.42 -17.63
CA LEU A 14 8.87 -20.10 -17.97
C LEU A 14 8.65 -21.61 -18.15
N ALA A 15 7.92 -22.25 -17.23
CA ALA A 15 7.61 -23.68 -17.30
C ALA A 15 6.83 -24.03 -18.58
N LYS A 16 5.79 -23.25 -18.93
CA LYS A 16 5.02 -23.42 -20.18
C LYS A 16 5.86 -23.27 -21.45
N ARG A 17 6.92 -22.47 -21.38
CA ARG A 17 7.87 -22.25 -22.48
C ARG A 17 9.06 -23.20 -22.45
N GLN A 18 9.10 -24.13 -21.50
CA GLN A 18 10.21 -25.07 -21.28
C GLN A 18 11.56 -24.34 -21.07
N ILE A 19 11.51 -23.15 -20.45
CA ILE A 19 12.71 -22.39 -20.07
C ILE A 19 13.07 -22.78 -18.64
N VAL A 20 14.29 -23.27 -18.45
CA VAL A 20 14.81 -23.63 -17.13
C VAL A 20 15.13 -22.35 -16.35
N LEU A 21 14.61 -22.24 -15.12
CA LEU A 21 14.77 -21.02 -14.29
C LEU A 21 16.24 -20.66 -14.06
N ASN A 22 17.11 -21.65 -13.87
CA ASN A 22 18.55 -21.43 -13.64
C ASN A 22 19.27 -20.84 -14.86
N ASP A 23 18.69 -20.95 -16.05
CA ASP A 23 19.25 -20.38 -17.28
C ASP A 23 18.74 -18.95 -17.53
N VAL A 24 17.82 -18.45 -16.69
CA VAL A 24 17.26 -17.11 -16.80
C VAL A 24 18.20 -16.09 -16.15
N ASP A 25 19.01 -15.46 -16.98
CA ASP A 25 19.89 -14.36 -16.57
C ASP A 25 19.27 -12.97 -16.83
N VAL A 26 20.02 -11.91 -16.50
CA VAL A 26 19.60 -10.52 -16.72
C VAL A 26 19.30 -10.21 -18.20
N ARG A 27 19.97 -10.87 -19.15
CA ARG A 27 19.73 -10.67 -20.58
C ARG A 27 18.35 -11.21 -20.94
N VAL A 28 18.01 -12.41 -20.47
CA VAL A 28 16.67 -13.02 -20.65
C VAL A 28 15.59 -12.18 -19.97
N LEU A 29 15.82 -11.70 -18.74
CA LEU A 29 14.87 -10.83 -18.04
C LEU A 29 14.61 -9.50 -18.77
N LYS A 30 15.60 -9.00 -19.52
CA LYS A 30 15.48 -7.81 -20.37
C LYS A 30 14.81 -8.11 -21.72
N THR A 31 14.65 -9.36 -22.14
CA THR A 31 13.89 -9.68 -23.37
C THR A 31 12.43 -10.02 -23.08
N HIS A 32 12.15 -10.66 -21.94
CA HIS A 32 10.79 -11.01 -21.55
C HIS A 32 9.99 -9.74 -21.22
N ARG A 33 8.72 -9.71 -21.66
CA ARG A 33 7.83 -8.55 -21.49
C ARG A 33 6.57 -8.93 -20.72
N LEU A 34 6.24 -8.11 -19.72
CA LEU A 34 4.93 -8.05 -19.08
C LEU A 34 4.05 -7.09 -19.87
N LYS A 35 2.87 -7.53 -20.31
CA LYS A 35 1.89 -6.68 -20.98
C LYS A 35 0.67 -6.49 -20.08
N LEU A 36 0.36 -5.24 -19.77
CA LEU A 36 -0.89 -4.88 -19.10
C LEU A 36 -1.98 -4.78 -20.16
N CYS A 37 -3.04 -5.55 -19.99
CA CYS A 37 -4.18 -5.59 -20.89
C CYS A 37 -5.42 -4.99 -20.21
N ASP A 38 -6.30 -4.36 -20.97
CA ASP A 38 -7.61 -3.96 -20.50
C ASP A 38 -8.59 -5.15 -20.42
N GLU A 39 -9.85 -4.88 -20.07
CA GLU A 39 -10.89 -5.91 -19.92
C GLU A 39 -11.19 -6.68 -21.22
N ALA A 40 -10.95 -6.03 -22.37
CA ALA A 40 -11.08 -6.61 -23.71
C ALA A 40 -9.83 -7.40 -24.14
N GLY A 41 -8.76 -7.37 -23.34
CA GLY A 41 -7.52 -8.08 -23.59
C GLY A 41 -6.54 -7.32 -24.49
N LEU A 42 -6.81 -6.04 -24.78
CA LEU A 42 -5.93 -5.22 -25.60
C LEU A 42 -4.76 -4.68 -24.76
N PRO A 43 -3.51 -4.82 -25.22
CA PRO A 43 -2.35 -4.33 -24.48
C PRO A 43 -2.37 -2.79 -24.42
N LYS A 44 -2.34 -2.23 -23.22
CA LYS A 44 -2.24 -0.78 -22.97
C LYS A 44 -0.81 -0.34 -22.70
N GLN A 45 -0.05 -1.15 -21.97
CA GLN A 45 1.33 -0.85 -21.58
C GLN A 45 2.14 -2.13 -21.53
N ASP A 46 3.45 -1.99 -21.68
CA ASP A 46 4.36 -3.11 -21.54
C ASP A 46 5.70 -2.74 -20.91
N PHE A 47 6.23 -3.70 -20.15
CA PHE A 47 7.42 -3.53 -19.33
C PHE A 47 8.35 -4.72 -19.52
N HIS A 48 9.66 -4.50 -19.50
CA HIS A 48 10.60 -5.60 -19.36
C HIS A 48 10.43 -6.23 -17.98
N ILE A 49 10.44 -7.56 -17.91
CA ILE A 49 10.34 -8.27 -16.62
C ILE A 49 11.42 -7.78 -15.65
N TYR A 50 12.63 -7.51 -16.15
CA TYR A 50 13.72 -6.90 -15.38
C TYR A 50 13.33 -5.61 -14.64
N LYS A 51 12.53 -4.73 -15.25
CA LYS A 51 12.06 -3.49 -14.60
C LYS A 51 10.97 -3.73 -13.55
N CYS A 52 10.28 -4.87 -13.63
CA CYS A 52 9.25 -5.25 -12.67
C CYS A 52 9.81 -5.90 -11.40
N LEU A 53 11.12 -6.20 -11.36
CA LEU A 53 11.76 -6.82 -10.20
C LEU A 53 12.01 -5.81 -9.09
N LEU A 54 11.73 -6.24 -7.85
CA LEU A 54 12.06 -5.55 -6.62
C LEU A 54 12.82 -6.52 -5.73
N CYS A 55 14.07 -6.21 -5.42
CA CYS A 55 14.94 -7.11 -4.67
C CYS A 55 15.83 -6.33 -3.70
N ASP A 56 15.93 -6.83 -2.47
CA ASP A 56 16.93 -6.43 -1.48
C ASP A 56 17.93 -7.58 -1.36
N VAL A 57 19.20 -7.33 -1.68
CA VAL A 57 20.29 -8.31 -1.60
C VAL A 57 21.22 -7.90 -0.47
N ALA A 58 21.29 -8.72 0.57
CA ALA A 58 22.30 -8.57 1.62
C ALA A 58 23.67 -9.04 1.11
N SER A 59 24.76 -8.38 1.52
CA SER A 59 26.11 -8.84 1.24
C SER A 59 26.50 -9.97 2.21
N GLU A 60 27.10 -11.04 1.68
CA GLU A 60 27.51 -12.21 2.47
C GLU A 60 28.71 -11.95 3.41
N ASN A 61 29.46 -10.86 3.26
CA ASN A 61 30.69 -10.63 4.04
C ASN A 61 30.84 -9.19 4.51
N SER A 62 29.78 -8.65 5.13
CA SER A 62 29.81 -7.30 5.72
C SER A 62 30.00 -6.15 4.72
N GLY A 63 29.78 -6.41 3.43
CA GLY A 63 29.73 -5.41 2.37
C GLY A 63 28.42 -4.62 2.36
N PRO A 64 28.26 -3.69 1.40
CA PRO A 64 27.04 -2.91 1.25
C PRO A 64 25.85 -3.80 0.87
N ALA A 65 24.65 -3.40 1.28
CA ALA A 65 23.42 -3.98 0.78
C ALA A 65 23.11 -3.42 -0.61
N TYR A 66 22.50 -4.22 -1.48
CA TYR A 66 22.08 -3.78 -2.81
C TYR A 66 20.57 -3.81 -2.93
N HIS A 67 20.00 -2.78 -3.57
CA HIS A 67 18.58 -2.69 -3.86
C HIS A 67 18.37 -2.61 -5.38
N LEU A 68 17.53 -3.48 -5.94
CA LEU A 68 17.09 -3.42 -7.33
C LEU A 68 15.65 -2.88 -7.36
N CYS A 69 15.44 -1.77 -8.05
CA CYS A 69 14.12 -1.20 -8.29
C CYS A 69 14.07 -0.49 -9.65
N ASP A 70 13.01 -0.71 -10.41
CA ASP A 70 12.80 -0.15 -11.76
C ASP A 70 14.01 -0.38 -12.70
N GLY A 71 14.66 -1.53 -12.56
CA GLY A 71 15.85 -1.91 -13.32
C GLY A 71 17.16 -1.24 -12.89
N ASN A 72 17.15 -0.39 -11.86
CA ASN A 72 18.33 0.28 -11.33
C ASN A 72 18.85 -0.40 -10.07
N TRP A 73 20.18 -0.53 -9.98
CA TRP A 73 20.86 -1.03 -8.79
C TRP A 73 21.34 0.13 -7.92
N TYR A 74 21.05 0.05 -6.64
CA TYR A 74 21.49 0.99 -5.62
C TYR A 74 22.38 0.28 -4.61
N CYS A 75 23.57 0.82 -4.38
CA CYS A 75 24.48 0.37 -3.33
C CYS A 75 24.19 1.17 -2.06
N ILE A 76 23.93 0.46 -0.95
CA ILE A 76 23.47 1.04 0.30
C ILE A 76 24.39 0.60 1.43
N ASP A 77 24.87 1.57 2.18
CA ASP A 77 25.69 1.33 3.37
C ASP A 77 24.93 0.44 4.38
N LYS A 78 25.55 -0.66 4.81
CA LYS A 78 24.94 -1.60 5.75
C LYS A 78 24.58 -0.96 7.09
N ASN A 79 25.40 0.01 7.55
CA ASN A 79 25.16 0.68 8.82
C ASN A 79 23.96 1.63 8.68
N TYR A 80 23.73 2.19 7.49
CA TYR A 80 22.50 2.92 7.20
C TYR A 80 21.27 2.01 7.29
N VAL A 81 21.32 0.80 6.71
CA VAL A 81 20.22 -0.16 6.81
C VAL A 81 19.97 -0.56 8.28
N ALA A 82 21.02 -0.85 9.05
CA ALA A 82 20.90 -1.19 10.46
C ALA A 82 20.30 -0.05 11.30
N ARG A 83 20.75 1.19 11.09
CA ARG A 83 20.16 2.38 11.73
C ARG A 83 18.70 2.57 11.34
N LEU A 84 18.37 2.36 10.07
CA LEU A 84 17.00 2.49 9.58
C LEU A 84 16.07 1.48 10.26
N LYS A 85 16.52 0.23 10.42
CA LYS A 85 15.79 -0.80 11.16
C LYS A 85 15.61 -0.42 12.63
N ALA A 86 16.69 -0.02 13.31
CA ALA A 86 16.63 0.39 14.71
C ALA A 86 15.70 1.60 14.95
N ASP A 87 15.71 2.56 14.03
CA ASP A 87 14.85 3.75 14.08
C ASP A 87 13.37 3.40 13.84
N LEU A 88 13.08 2.39 13.01
CA LEU A 88 11.71 2.11 12.54
C LEU A 88 10.99 0.99 13.30
N ASP A 89 11.70 -0.08 13.69
CA ASP A 89 11.12 -1.24 14.36
C ASP A 89 10.29 -0.93 15.64
N PRO A 90 10.60 0.13 16.42
CA PRO A 90 9.75 0.53 17.54
C PRO A 90 8.34 1.01 17.15
N TYR A 91 8.16 1.52 15.92
CA TYR A 91 6.83 1.91 15.43
C TYR A 91 5.98 0.70 15.04
N PHE A 92 6.58 -0.48 14.85
CA PHE A 92 5.87 -1.69 14.44
C PHE A 92 5.27 -2.42 15.63
N LEU A 93 3.95 -2.30 15.79
CA LEU A 93 3.16 -2.90 16.85
C LEU A 93 2.19 -3.95 16.28
N THR A 94 1.69 -4.81 17.17
CA THR A 94 0.62 -5.75 16.83
C THR A 94 -0.72 -5.02 16.79
N THR A 95 -1.59 -5.45 15.88
CA THR A 95 -2.98 -4.96 15.79
C THR A 95 -3.94 -6.10 15.99
N ASP A 96 -5.14 -5.78 16.48
CA ASP A 96 -6.29 -6.65 16.61
C ASP A 96 -7.26 -6.55 15.42
N LEU A 97 -6.85 -5.85 14.36
CA LEU A 97 -7.56 -5.82 13.10
C LEU A 97 -7.57 -7.21 12.44
N PRO A 98 -8.73 -7.65 11.92
CA PRO A 98 -8.85 -8.98 11.34
C PRO A 98 -7.97 -9.14 10.11
N GLU A 99 -7.55 -10.37 9.83
CA GLU A 99 -6.87 -10.68 8.58
C GLU A 99 -7.74 -10.39 7.35
N LEU A 100 -7.08 -10.14 6.22
CA LEU A 100 -7.71 -9.94 4.94
C LEU A 100 -7.94 -11.31 4.28
N THR A 101 -9.20 -11.77 4.25
CA THR A 101 -9.59 -13.10 3.74
C THR A 101 -10.21 -13.06 2.35
N SER A 102 -10.85 -11.96 1.98
CA SER A 102 -11.51 -11.75 0.68
C SER A 102 -11.63 -10.27 0.35
N GLY A 103 -11.96 -9.95 -0.90
CA GLY A 103 -12.26 -8.59 -1.34
C GLY A 103 -11.05 -7.72 -1.65
N SER A 104 -11.37 -6.50 -2.06
CA SER A 104 -10.48 -5.37 -2.29
C SER A 104 -10.15 -4.63 -0.97
N GLU A 105 -9.32 -3.59 -1.09
CA GLU A 105 -8.99 -2.65 0.00
C GLU A 105 -10.26 -1.97 0.51
N GLY A 106 -11.06 -1.38 -0.38
CA GLY A 106 -12.34 -0.76 -0.04
C GLY A 106 -13.35 -1.73 0.57
N ASP A 107 -13.45 -2.97 0.06
CA ASP A 107 -14.33 -3.99 0.66
C ASP A 107 -13.94 -4.29 2.12
N TYR A 108 -12.64 -4.26 2.43
CA TYR A 108 -12.14 -4.44 3.79
C TYR A 108 -12.47 -3.24 4.68
N ASN A 109 -12.29 -2.02 4.18
CA ASN A 109 -12.58 -0.80 4.91
C ASN A 109 -14.08 -0.71 5.25
N GLN A 110 -14.95 -0.96 4.28
CA GLN A 110 -16.41 -0.87 4.43
C GLN A 110 -17.00 -1.91 5.38
N ARG A 111 -16.46 -3.13 5.42
CA ARG A 111 -16.98 -4.19 6.31
C ARG A 111 -16.54 -4.04 7.77
N LEU A 112 -15.45 -3.30 8.02
CA LEU A 112 -14.83 -3.27 9.34
C LEU A 112 -15.76 -2.66 10.43
N PRO A 113 -16.49 -1.55 10.20
CA PRO A 113 -17.43 -1.00 11.19
C PRO A 113 -18.52 -1.99 11.63
N ALA A 114 -18.89 -2.97 10.80
CA ALA A 114 -19.86 -3.99 11.16
C ALA A 114 -19.28 -5.08 12.08
N LEU A 115 -17.95 -5.26 12.06
CA LEU A 115 -17.23 -6.22 12.91
C LEU A 115 -16.70 -5.57 14.19
N LYS A 116 -16.31 -4.30 14.10
CA LYS A 116 -15.72 -3.49 15.17
C LYS A 116 -16.37 -2.12 15.12
N ALA A 117 -17.45 -1.95 15.89
CA ALA A 117 -18.32 -0.77 15.86
C ALA A 117 -17.60 0.53 16.28
N GLU A 118 -16.43 0.41 16.90
CA GLU A 118 -15.56 1.53 17.25
C GLU A 118 -14.86 2.19 16.05
N TYR A 119 -14.91 1.58 14.87
CA TYR A 119 -14.34 2.14 13.64
C TYR A 119 -15.41 2.80 12.77
N ILE A 120 -15.04 3.93 12.18
CA ILE A 120 -15.81 4.67 11.18
C ILE A 120 -15.07 4.61 9.85
N CYS A 121 -15.75 4.19 8.79
CA CYS A 121 -15.18 4.14 7.44
C CYS A 121 -15.22 5.52 6.79
N LEU A 122 -14.03 6.06 6.48
CA LEU A 122 -13.82 7.34 5.80
C LEU A 122 -13.06 7.17 4.47
N ASP A 123 -12.89 5.93 4.02
CA ASP A 123 -12.42 5.55 2.68
C ASP A 123 -13.12 6.37 1.59
N GLU A 124 -12.33 6.91 0.66
CA GLU A 124 -12.76 7.78 -0.46
C GLU A 124 -13.41 9.13 -0.07
N GLU A 125 -13.45 9.50 1.21
CA GLU A 125 -13.96 10.81 1.64
C GLU A 125 -12.97 11.95 1.35
N ASN A 126 -13.43 13.20 1.46
CA ASN A 126 -12.59 14.36 1.15
C ASN A 126 -12.62 15.44 2.24
N ILE A 127 -11.43 15.85 2.68
CA ILE A 127 -11.23 16.97 3.60
C ILE A 127 -10.46 18.14 2.98
N SER A 128 -10.13 18.09 1.68
CA SER A 128 -9.35 19.17 1.05
C SER A 128 -10.08 20.51 1.09
N PRO A 129 -9.38 21.65 1.26
CA PRO A 129 -9.98 22.97 1.09
C PRO A 129 -10.57 23.17 -0.31
N SER A 130 -11.54 24.07 -0.40
CA SER A 130 -12.23 24.33 -1.67
C SER A 130 -11.25 24.79 -2.75
N GLY A 131 -11.30 24.15 -3.93
CA GLY A 131 -10.40 24.46 -5.05
C GLY A 131 -9.05 23.71 -5.03
N GLN A 132 -8.80 22.86 -4.03
CA GLN A 132 -7.62 21.99 -3.99
C GLN A 132 -7.93 20.56 -4.47
N SER A 133 -6.90 19.83 -4.87
CA SER A 133 -6.99 18.40 -5.15
C SER A 133 -7.56 17.65 -3.93
N GLN A 134 -8.34 16.61 -4.18
CA GLN A 134 -8.95 15.81 -3.11
C GLN A 134 -7.87 15.21 -2.21
N VAL A 135 -8.12 15.29 -0.90
CA VAL A 135 -7.30 14.66 0.12
C VAL A 135 -8.22 13.90 1.04
N GLU A 136 -8.00 12.59 1.07
CA GLU A 136 -8.69 11.69 1.98
C GLU A 136 -8.12 11.81 3.39
N PRO A 137 -8.97 11.89 4.43
CA PRO A 137 -8.50 12.00 5.81
C PRO A 137 -7.81 10.73 6.29
N CYS A 138 -8.40 9.57 6.00
CA CYS A 138 -7.95 8.22 6.37
C CYS A 138 -8.96 7.19 5.85
N ASP A 139 -8.54 5.95 5.69
CA ASP A 139 -9.45 4.84 5.36
C ASP A 139 -10.45 4.59 6.50
N LEU A 140 -9.94 4.58 7.74
CA LEU A 140 -10.72 4.31 8.95
C LEU A 140 -10.36 5.29 10.07
N TYR A 141 -11.36 5.71 10.82
CA TYR A 141 -11.21 6.57 11.99
C TYR A 141 -11.73 5.86 13.25
N THR A 142 -10.99 5.95 14.34
CA THR A 142 -11.44 5.51 15.67
C THR A 142 -10.88 6.43 16.76
N VAL A 143 -11.23 6.20 18.02
CA VAL A 143 -10.68 6.94 19.15
C VAL A 143 -10.08 5.98 20.16
N SER A 144 -8.84 6.23 20.53
CA SER A 144 -8.12 5.46 21.55
C SER A 144 -7.36 6.42 22.47
N GLU A 145 -7.41 6.17 23.77
CA GLU A 145 -6.74 6.98 24.79
C GLU A 145 -7.03 8.50 24.69
N GLY A 146 -8.23 8.87 24.21
CA GLY A 146 -8.66 10.26 24.03
C GLY A 146 -8.04 10.98 22.82
N ALA A 147 -7.38 10.25 21.92
CA ALA A 147 -6.88 10.76 20.64
C ALA A 147 -7.63 10.13 19.46
N GLY A 148 -7.82 10.91 18.40
CA GLY A 148 -8.36 10.46 17.13
C GLY A 148 -7.29 9.65 16.40
N VAL A 149 -7.61 8.41 16.05
CA VAL A 149 -6.71 7.47 15.39
C VAL A 149 -7.06 7.46 13.90
N LEU A 150 -6.17 8.01 13.08
CA LEU A 150 -6.28 8.04 11.63
C LEU A 150 -5.58 6.79 11.08
N VAL A 151 -6.36 5.83 10.60
CA VAL A 151 -5.85 4.56 10.12
C VAL A 151 -5.82 4.59 8.60
N HIS A 152 -4.64 4.39 8.02
CA HIS A 152 -4.44 4.26 6.59
C HIS A 152 -4.05 2.82 6.23
N LEU A 153 -4.81 2.18 5.35
CA LEU A 153 -4.64 0.78 5.00
C LEU A 153 -4.03 0.64 3.60
N LYS A 154 -3.14 -0.34 3.42
CA LYS A 154 -2.67 -0.70 2.09
C LYS A 154 -2.46 -2.19 1.88
N ILE A 155 -2.97 -2.68 0.76
CA ILE A 155 -2.66 -4.01 0.24
C ILE A 155 -1.53 -3.90 -0.79
N SER A 156 -0.31 -3.63 -0.33
CA SER A 156 0.84 -3.58 -1.23
C SER A 156 2.17 -3.79 -0.53
N THR A 157 3.14 -4.27 -1.31
CA THR A 157 4.56 -4.32 -0.93
C THR A 157 5.44 -3.52 -1.89
N ARG A 158 4.85 -2.68 -2.77
CA ARG A 158 5.61 -1.86 -3.73
C ARG A 158 6.03 -0.54 -3.12
N SER A 159 7.28 -0.13 -3.39
CA SER A 159 7.87 1.07 -2.80
C SER A 159 7.04 2.33 -3.04
N SER A 160 6.61 2.55 -4.28
CA SER A 160 5.86 3.75 -4.69
C SER A 160 4.50 3.85 -4.01
N GLN A 161 3.76 2.75 -3.93
CA GLN A 161 2.44 2.72 -3.30
C GLN A 161 2.52 2.94 -1.79
N LEU A 162 3.49 2.33 -1.12
CA LEU A 162 3.70 2.53 0.32
C LEU A 162 4.18 3.96 0.63
N SER A 163 5.10 4.50 -0.17
CA SER A 163 5.53 5.90 -0.01
C SER A 163 4.37 6.88 -0.24
N HIS A 164 3.46 6.56 -1.17
CA HIS A 164 2.24 7.35 -1.38
C HIS A 164 1.31 7.27 -0.15
N LEU A 165 1.06 6.06 0.38
CA LEU A 165 0.28 5.86 1.60
C LEU A 165 0.82 6.70 2.75
N PHE A 166 2.14 6.66 2.97
CA PHE A 166 2.74 7.39 4.07
C PHE A 166 2.60 8.91 3.92
N ASN A 167 2.80 9.42 2.70
CA ASN A 167 2.61 10.84 2.42
C ASN A 167 1.14 11.26 2.54
N GLN A 168 0.18 10.41 2.12
CA GLN A 168 -1.25 10.67 2.32
C GLN A 168 -1.56 10.90 3.79
N GLY A 169 -1.11 10.00 4.67
CA GLY A 169 -1.33 10.17 6.11
C GLY A 169 -0.68 11.41 6.70
N LEU A 170 0.53 11.78 6.24
CA LEU A 170 1.16 13.04 6.66
C LEU A 170 0.33 14.26 6.23
N VAL A 171 -0.05 14.33 4.95
CA VAL A 171 -0.80 15.47 4.40
C VAL A 171 -2.18 15.59 5.07
N ALA A 172 -2.85 14.46 5.34
CA ALA A 172 -4.12 14.47 6.06
C ALA A 172 -3.97 15.09 7.46
N VAL A 173 -2.96 14.68 8.21
CA VAL A 173 -2.65 15.25 9.54
C VAL A 173 -2.31 16.74 9.45
N GLU A 174 -1.53 17.16 8.45
CA GLU A 174 -1.20 18.57 8.21
C GLU A 174 -2.46 19.40 7.96
N LEU A 175 -3.36 18.94 7.08
CA LEU A 175 -4.64 19.62 6.82
C LEU A 175 -5.50 19.69 8.09
N LEU A 176 -5.64 18.61 8.84
CA LEU A 176 -6.48 18.57 10.03
C LEU A 176 -6.00 19.48 11.16
N LYS A 177 -4.69 19.78 11.22
CA LYS A 177 -4.10 20.69 12.21
C LYS A 177 -4.02 22.15 11.72
N CYS A 178 -3.78 22.36 10.43
CA CYS A 178 -3.46 23.69 9.91
C CYS A 178 -4.63 24.35 9.18
N GLU A 179 -5.58 23.59 8.64
CA GLU A 179 -6.66 24.09 7.79
C GLU A 179 -8.04 24.01 8.47
N PRO A 180 -8.62 25.15 8.91
CA PRO A 180 -9.92 25.16 9.56
C PRO A 180 -11.06 24.59 8.70
N GLU A 181 -10.99 24.75 7.37
CA GLU A 181 -11.97 24.16 6.45
C GLU A 181 -11.92 22.62 6.49
N SER A 182 -10.71 22.05 6.46
CA SER A 182 -10.50 20.61 6.54
C SER A 182 -10.99 20.03 7.87
N LYS A 183 -10.72 20.72 8.98
CA LYS A 183 -11.24 20.35 10.31
C LYS A 183 -12.77 20.32 10.33
N LYS A 184 -13.44 21.34 9.77
CA LYS A 184 -14.91 21.38 9.68
C LYS A 184 -15.47 20.24 8.83
N LYS A 185 -14.83 19.92 7.70
CA LYS A 185 -15.23 18.78 6.86
C LYS A 185 -15.09 17.47 7.62
N MET A 186 -13.98 17.26 8.33
CA MET A 186 -13.77 16.07 9.16
C MET A 186 -14.84 15.92 10.25
N LEU A 187 -15.18 17.00 10.96
CA LEU A 187 -16.25 16.98 11.96
C LEU A 187 -17.59 16.53 11.35
N ALA A 188 -17.97 17.12 10.22
CA ALA A 188 -19.22 16.76 9.54
C ALA A 188 -19.24 15.31 9.05
N LEU A 189 -18.11 14.81 8.52
CA LEU A 189 -17.97 13.41 8.09
C LEU A 189 -18.14 12.43 9.25
N VAL A 190 -17.46 12.69 10.37
CA VAL A 190 -17.54 11.82 11.56
C VAL A 190 -18.93 11.89 12.19
N GLU A 191 -19.51 13.08 12.33
CA GLU A 191 -20.87 13.26 12.87
C GLU A 191 -21.91 12.50 12.05
N GLY A 192 -21.82 12.55 10.72
CA GLY A 192 -22.73 11.84 9.82
C GLY A 192 -22.60 10.31 9.84
N LYS A 193 -21.48 9.78 10.36
CA LYS A 193 -21.16 8.34 10.32
C LYS A 193 -20.92 7.72 11.71
N LEU A 194 -21.41 8.34 12.79
CA LEU A 194 -21.21 7.84 14.16
C LEU A 194 -21.70 6.41 14.38
N ASN A 195 -22.64 5.88 13.59
CA ASN A 195 -23.10 4.47 13.67
C ASN A 195 -23.48 4.02 15.10
N GLY A 196 -24.14 4.89 15.88
CA GLY A 196 -24.54 4.62 17.27
C GLY A 196 -23.48 4.97 18.33
N ASN A 197 -22.30 5.43 17.93
CA ASN A 197 -21.27 5.92 18.83
C ASN A 197 -21.61 7.27 19.47
N THR A 198 -21.07 7.52 20.67
CA THR A 198 -21.25 8.79 21.38
C THR A 198 -20.46 9.91 20.71
N GLY A 199 -21.14 10.89 20.10
CA GLY A 199 -20.52 11.97 19.34
C GLY A 199 -19.39 12.71 20.06
N GLY A 200 -19.55 13.02 21.36
CA GLY A 200 -18.51 13.70 22.15
C GLY A 200 -17.17 12.95 22.23
N VAL A 201 -17.20 11.61 22.18
CA VAL A 201 -15.99 10.78 22.21
C VAL A 201 -15.25 10.87 20.87
N TYR A 202 -15.96 10.88 19.75
CA TYR A 202 -15.39 10.84 18.41
C TYR A 202 -15.04 12.21 17.84
N LEU A 203 -15.81 13.24 18.20
CA LEU A 203 -15.60 14.61 17.76
C LEU A 203 -14.59 15.37 18.64
N GLY A 204 -14.52 15.07 19.94
CA GLY A 204 -13.63 15.75 20.88
C GLY A 204 -12.14 15.75 20.49
N PRO A 205 -11.56 14.63 20.00
CA PRO A 205 -10.17 14.62 19.54
C PRO A 205 -9.93 15.49 18.30
N ILE A 206 -10.93 15.64 17.43
CA ILE A 206 -10.87 16.51 16.26
C ILE A 206 -10.83 17.96 16.71
N ASP A 207 -11.73 18.35 17.61
CA ASP A 207 -11.78 19.70 18.19
C ASP A 207 -10.49 20.08 18.92
N THR A 208 -9.94 19.15 19.68
CA THR A 208 -8.69 19.34 20.44
C THR A 208 -7.42 19.09 19.61
N GLU A 209 -7.56 18.74 18.33
CA GLU A 209 -6.46 18.46 17.39
C GLU A 209 -5.47 17.39 17.88
N LYS A 210 -5.99 16.43 18.66
CA LYS A 210 -5.25 15.31 19.22
C LYS A 210 -5.41 14.11 18.31
N TYR A 211 -4.41 13.91 17.45
CA TYR A 211 -4.38 12.83 16.48
C TYR A 211 -3.22 11.86 16.73
N SER A 212 -3.44 10.60 16.34
CA SER A 212 -2.41 9.58 16.13
C SER A 212 -2.60 8.99 14.74
N LEU A 213 -1.48 8.58 14.12
CA LEU A 213 -1.47 8.04 12.77
C LEU A 213 -1.08 6.57 12.79
N VAL A 214 -1.87 5.73 12.13
CA VAL A 214 -1.64 4.28 12.06
C VAL A 214 -1.58 3.86 10.59
N PHE A 215 -0.48 3.22 10.19
CA PHE A 215 -0.40 2.55 8.89
C PHE A 215 -0.63 1.05 9.06
N VAL A 216 -1.61 0.50 8.36
CA VAL A 216 -1.92 -0.93 8.34
C VAL A 216 -1.57 -1.50 6.98
N ILE A 217 -0.64 -2.44 6.94
CA ILE A 217 -0.17 -3.03 5.68
C ILE A 217 -0.57 -4.51 5.64
N ALA A 218 -1.38 -4.89 4.66
CA ALA A 218 -1.72 -6.28 4.43
C ALA A 218 -0.56 -7.00 3.70
N THR A 219 -0.06 -8.09 4.29
CA THR A 219 1.10 -8.81 3.75
C THR A 219 0.96 -10.32 3.85
N ARG A 220 1.55 -11.02 2.88
CA ARG A 220 1.76 -12.48 2.91
C ARG A 220 3.10 -12.87 3.52
N LYS A 221 3.97 -11.90 3.78
CA LYS A 221 5.28 -12.12 4.41
C LYS A 221 5.11 -12.35 5.90
N ASP A 222 6.15 -12.91 6.52
CA ASP A 222 6.22 -13.07 7.97
C ASP A 222 6.20 -11.69 8.67
N ILE A 223 5.12 -11.42 9.42
CA ILE A 223 4.91 -10.16 10.14
C ILE A 223 5.96 -9.89 11.22
N ALA A 224 6.64 -10.93 11.74
CA ALA A 224 7.68 -10.79 12.75
C ALA A 224 8.90 -10.01 12.24
N LYS A 225 9.06 -9.89 10.91
CA LYS A 225 10.15 -9.15 10.28
C LYS A 225 10.01 -7.62 10.37
N LYS A 226 8.89 -7.09 10.88
CA LYS A 226 8.68 -5.65 11.11
C LYS A 226 9.08 -4.79 9.91
N SER A 227 9.96 -3.79 10.08
CA SER A 227 10.36 -2.88 9.01
C SER A 227 11.03 -3.58 7.83
N ASP A 228 11.62 -4.77 8.02
CA ASP A 228 12.23 -5.54 6.92
C ASP A 228 11.20 -6.13 5.95
N ASN A 229 9.91 -6.12 6.29
CA ASN A 229 8.86 -6.44 5.32
C ASN A 229 8.66 -5.34 4.28
N LEU A 230 9.11 -4.11 4.57
CA LEU A 230 9.00 -2.97 3.68
C LEU A 230 10.20 -2.91 2.73
N PRO A 231 9.96 -2.56 1.44
CA PRO A 231 11.05 -2.23 0.53
C PRO A 231 11.94 -1.12 1.07
N MET A 232 13.20 -1.13 0.67
CA MET A 232 14.18 -0.17 1.17
C MET A 232 13.75 1.30 1.02
N PHE A 233 13.22 1.72 -0.14
CA PHE A 233 12.76 3.10 -0.31
C PHE A 233 11.50 3.45 0.49
N SER A 234 10.62 2.49 0.77
CA SER A 234 9.50 2.70 1.70
C SER A 234 9.99 2.96 3.12
N ARG A 235 11.02 2.22 3.57
CA ARG A 235 11.65 2.46 4.88
C ARG A 235 12.23 3.88 4.97
N VAL A 236 12.92 4.33 3.91
CA VAL A 236 13.47 5.70 3.86
C VAL A 236 12.35 6.75 3.93
N ALA A 237 11.26 6.56 3.17
CA ALA A 237 10.11 7.46 3.20
C ALA A 237 9.44 7.50 4.58
N LEU A 238 9.18 6.33 5.18
CA LEU A 238 8.59 6.22 6.51
C LEU A 238 9.45 6.92 7.57
N ARG A 239 10.78 6.75 7.52
CA ARG A 239 11.69 7.43 8.45
C ARG A 239 11.59 8.95 8.32
N ARG A 240 11.51 9.50 7.11
CA ARG A 240 11.32 10.94 6.91
C ARG A 240 10.02 11.42 7.55
N ILE A 241 8.92 10.73 7.28
CA ILE A 241 7.59 11.10 7.77
C ILE A 241 7.50 10.96 9.29
N SER A 242 8.07 9.90 9.86
CA SER A 242 8.12 9.71 11.32
C SER A 242 8.79 10.88 12.04
N LYS A 243 9.83 11.49 11.44
CA LYS A 243 10.48 12.68 11.99
C LYS A 243 9.53 13.88 11.98
N THR A 244 8.84 14.11 10.87
CA THR A 244 7.86 15.21 10.74
C THR A 244 6.73 15.06 11.75
N LEU A 245 6.15 13.87 11.87
CA LEU A 245 5.06 13.59 12.82
C LEU A 245 5.48 13.81 14.28
N ARG A 246 6.73 13.44 14.63
CA ARG A 246 7.28 13.76 15.96
C ARG A 246 7.36 15.26 16.22
N TYR A 247 7.75 16.08 15.25
CA TYR A 247 7.74 17.54 15.41
C TYR A 247 6.31 18.08 15.59
N MET A 248 5.32 17.43 15.00
CA MET A 248 3.90 17.76 15.14
C MET A 248 3.25 17.16 16.41
N SER A 249 4.03 16.45 17.24
CA SER A 249 3.55 15.69 18.41
C SER A 249 2.42 14.70 18.07
N VAL A 250 2.50 14.06 16.90
CA VAL A 250 1.56 13.03 16.45
C VAL A 250 2.21 11.66 16.57
N PRO A 251 1.72 10.78 17.47
CA PRO A 251 2.19 9.41 17.56
C PRO A 251 1.99 8.67 16.24
N LEU A 252 2.97 7.84 15.89
CA LEU A 252 2.93 6.99 14.70
C LEU A 252 2.96 5.52 15.15
N VAL A 253 2.09 4.71 14.55
CA VAL A 253 2.13 3.25 14.66
C VAL A 253 2.09 2.65 13.25
N CYS A 254 2.81 1.55 13.06
CA CYS A 254 2.72 0.72 11.88
C CYS A 254 2.34 -0.69 12.33
N SER A 255 1.43 -1.33 11.60
CA SER A 255 0.94 -2.66 11.90
C SER A 255 0.83 -3.48 10.63
N PHE A 256 1.03 -4.79 10.74
CA PHE A 256 0.77 -5.72 9.65
C PHE A 256 -0.46 -6.55 9.95
N ILE A 257 -1.32 -6.73 8.94
CA ILE A 257 -2.34 -7.77 8.94
C ILE A 257 -1.98 -8.84 7.91
N LYS A 258 -2.40 -10.07 8.17
CA LYS A 258 -2.16 -11.18 7.24
C LYS A 258 -3.08 -11.07 6.04
N ASP A 259 -2.53 -11.23 4.83
CA ASP A 259 -3.30 -11.39 3.60
C ASP A 259 -3.48 -12.89 3.29
N SER A 260 -4.60 -13.44 3.74
CA SER A 260 -4.98 -14.86 3.59
C SER A 260 -5.88 -15.09 2.36
N ARG A 261 -6.02 -14.11 1.45
CA ARG A 261 -6.87 -14.25 0.25
C ARG A 261 -6.39 -15.38 -0.64
N VAL A 262 -7.33 -16.24 -1.03
CA VAL A 262 -7.12 -17.27 -2.05
C VAL A 262 -6.86 -16.58 -3.39
N LYS A 263 -5.74 -16.92 -4.05
CA LYS A 263 -5.50 -16.46 -5.42
C LYS A 263 -6.63 -16.97 -6.30
N GLN A 264 -7.44 -16.08 -6.86
CA GLN A 264 -8.40 -16.47 -7.88
C GLN A 264 -7.62 -16.98 -9.11
N ALA A 265 -7.86 -18.23 -9.51
CA ALA A 265 -7.32 -18.77 -10.74
C ALA A 265 -7.72 -17.85 -11.91
N ALA A 266 -6.78 -17.56 -12.80
CA ALA A 266 -7.07 -16.78 -13.99
C ALA A 266 -8.24 -17.43 -14.74
N LYS A 267 -9.40 -16.76 -14.83
CA LYS A 267 -10.47 -17.22 -15.71
C LYS A 267 -9.93 -17.22 -17.13
N GLU A 268 -9.88 -18.40 -17.77
CA GLU A 268 -9.61 -18.51 -19.19
C GLU A 268 -10.72 -17.78 -19.96
N LYS A 269 -10.49 -16.51 -20.30
CA LYS A 269 -11.38 -15.77 -21.20
C LYS A 269 -11.19 -16.34 -22.62
N PRO A 270 -12.26 -16.75 -23.32
CA PRO A 270 -12.16 -17.24 -24.68
C PRO A 270 -11.60 -16.14 -25.59
N ARG A 271 -10.52 -16.45 -26.30
CA ARG A 271 -9.91 -15.56 -27.30
C ARG A 271 -10.93 -15.31 -28.41
N LYS A 272 -11.49 -14.10 -28.53
CA LYS A 272 -12.26 -13.73 -29.73
C LYS A 272 -11.33 -13.83 -30.94
N ARG A 273 -11.67 -14.71 -31.89
CA ARG A 273 -10.99 -14.81 -33.18
C ARG A 273 -11.13 -13.47 -33.91
N ARG A 274 -10.02 -12.89 -34.37
CA ARG A 274 -10.05 -11.80 -35.35
C ARG A 274 -10.73 -12.34 -36.60
N ILE A 275 -11.86 -11.76 -36.97
CA ILE A 275 -12.48 -11.98 -38.29
C ILE A 275 -11.51 -11.35 -39.30
N ALA A 276 -11.07 -12.15 -40.26
CA ALA A 276 -10.21 -11.71 -41.37
C ALA A 276 -10.97 -10.70 -42.24
N GLY A 277 -10.21 -9.80 -42.86
CA GLY A 277 -10.68 -8.56 -43.49
C GLY A 277 -11.80 -8.74 -44.51
N VAL A 278 -12.59 -7.67 -44.63
CA VAL A 278 -13.49 -7.43 -45.76
C VAL A 278 -12.61 -7.07 -46.95
N GLU A 279 -12.80 -7.84 -48.02
CA GLU A 279 -12.22 -7.65 -49.35
C GLU A 279 -12.54 -6.27 -49.93
N GLU A 280 -11.58 -5.76 -50.69
CA GLU A 280 -11.70 -4.64 -51.61
C GLU A 280 -12.88 -4.89 -52.57
N ALA A 281 -13.66 -3.84 -52.85
CA ALA A 281 -14.51 -3.76 -54.03
C ALA A 281 -14.34 -2.38 -54.66
N GLU A 282 -14.15 -2.42 -55.98
CA GLU A 282 -13.85 -1.39 -56.98
C GLU A 282 -14.49 0.00 -56.80
#